data_AF-A0A935K4Z0-F1
#
_entry.id   AF-A0A935K4Z0-F1
#
_cell.length_a   1.000
_cell.length_b   1.000
_cell.length_c   1.000
_cell.angle_alpha   90.00
_cell.angle_beta   90.00
_cell.angle_gamma   90.00
#
_symmetry.space_group_name_H-M   'P 1'
#
loop_
_entity.id
_entity.type
_entity.pdbx_description
1 polymer ?
#
loop_
_entity_poly.entity_id
_entity_poly.type
_entity_poly.pdbx_seq_one_letter_code
_entity_poly.pdbx_strand_id
1 'polypeptide(L)'
;MADAKTRPLTPGQLQANLDAFAALKNIPGYNPANKDYEIADGDALQTTMDAAQVKSAQDEATAKASRDDEVAAQWAFHDFILGAKTQVKAQFGDSSNEIQALGLKKKSEYKSPSKKQPTP
;
A
#
# COMPACT_ATOMS: atom_id res chain seq x y z
N MET A 1 13.35 29.57 8.02
CA MET A 1 12.91 28.16 8.08
C MET A 1 13.83 27.48 9.07
N ALA A 2 13.32 27.11 10.24
CA ALA A 2 14.14 26.55 11.32
C ALA A 2 14.65 25.17 10.91
N ASP A 3 15.86 24.80 11.33
CA ASP A 3 16.45 23.47 11.22
C ASP A 3 15.54 22.40 11.84
N ALA A 4 14.55 21.96 11.07
CA ALA A 4 13.69 20.86 11.45
C ALA A 4 14.55 19.60 11.49
N LYS A 5 14.55 18.92 12.64
CA LYS A 5 15.14 17.59 12.82
C LYS A 5 14.37 16.59 11.96
N THR A 6 14.64 16.61 10.66
CA THR A 6 13.92 15.88 9.59
C THR A 6 14.38 14.44 9.44
N ARG A 7 15.53 14.10 10.04
CA ARG A 7 16.09 12.75 10.00
C ARG A 7 15.64 11.97 11.24
N PRO A 8 15.20 10.72 11.09
CA PRO A 8 14.90 9.86 12.23
C PRO A 8 16.18 9.61 13.04
N LEU A 9 16.00 9.40 14.34
CA LEU A 9 17.07 8.86 15.17
C LEU A 9 17.42 7.45 14.68
N THR A 10 18.69 7.10 14.74
CA THR A 10 19.07 5.70 14.53
C THR A 10 18.51 4.84 15.67
N PRO A 11 18.22 3.54 15.42
CA PRO A 11 17.73 2.65 16.48
C PRO A 11 18.65 2.62 17.71
N GLY A 12 19.97 2.68 17.50
CA GLY A 12 20.95 2.72 18.60
C GLY A 12 20.87 4.01 19.43
N GLN A 13 20.66 5.17 18.80
CA GLN A 13 20.47 6.43 19.53
C GLN A 13 19.15 6.45 20.30
N LEU A 14 18.07 5.93 19.70
CA LEU A 14 16.78 5.84 20.37
C LEU A 14 16.87 4.93 21.59
N GLN A 15 17.48 3.76 21.44
CA GLN A 15 17.67 2.81 22.54
C GLN A 15 18.53 3.42 23.66
N ALA A 16 19.66 4.04 23.32
CA ALA A 16 20.50 4.72 24.30
C ALA A 16 19.75 5.82 25.08
N ASN A 17 18.84 6.55 24.42
CA ASN A 17 18.00 7.55 25.09
C ASN A 17 16.99 6.91 26.04
N LEU A 18 16.38 5.78 25.66
CA LEU A 18 15.46 5.02 26.51
C LEU A 18 16.18 4.47 27.75
N ASP A 19 17.38 3.91 27.57
CA ASP A 19 18.22 3.42 28.67
C ASP A 19 18.66 4.57 29.60
N ALA A 20 19.07 5.70 29.03
CA ALA A 20 19.41 6.89 29.81
C ALA A 20 18.22 7.43 30.60
N PHE A 21 17.02 7.45 30.03
CA PHE A 21 15.81 7.89 30.73
C PHE A 21 15.39 6.90 31.82
N ALA A 22 15.51 5.60 31.58
CA ALA A 22 15.30 4.57 32.60
C ALA A 22 16.30 4.72 33.76
N ALA A 23 17.57 5.00 33.48
CA ALA A 23 18.57 5.30 34.50
C ALA A 23 18.23 6.58 35.28
N LEU A 24 17.78 7.64 34.59
CA LEU A 24 17.38 8.92 35.20
C LEU A 24 16.26 8.73 36.25
N LYS A 25 15.26 7.90 35.95
CA LYS A 25 14.18 7.54 36.87
C LYS A 25 14.66 6.87 38.16
N ASN A 26 15.81 6.20 38.11
CA ASN A 26 16.40 5.50 39.25
C ASN A 26 17.30 6.38 40.11
N ILE A 27 17.55 7.65 39.73
CA ILE A 27 18.39 8.56 40.52
C ILE A 27 17.56 9.11 41.69
N PRO A 28 17.86 8.75 42.95
CA PRO A 28 17.11 9.23 44.09
C PRO A 28 17.32 10.73 44.28
N GLY A 29 16.23 11.47 44.46
CA GLY A 29 16.28 12.91 44.70
C GLY A 29 16.58 13.76 43.46
N TYR A 30 16.46 13.21 42.25
CA TYR A 30 16.53 14.00 41.01
C TYR A 30 15.43 15.08 41.02
N ASN A 31 15.84 16.33 41.09
CA ASN A 31 14.98 17.52 41.09
C ASN A 31 15.68 18.64 40.30
N PRO A 32 15.43 18.74 38.98
CA PRO A 32 16.10 19.70 38.13
C PRO A 32 15.66 21.13 38.43
N ALA A 33 16.58 22.09 38.29
CA ALA A 33 16.26 23.51 38.45
C ALA A 33 15.30 24.01 37.36
N ASN A 34 15.41 23.46 36.14
CA ASN A 34 14.41 23.66 35.11
C ASN A 34 13.36 22.54 35.18
N LYS A 35 12.09 22.93 35.38
CA LYS A 35 10.98 21.99 35.51
C LYS A 35 10.60 21.29 34.21
N ASP A 36 10.98 21.81 33.05
CA ASP A 36 10.75 21.13 31.75
C ASP A 36 11.47 19.79 31.62
N TYR A 37 12.43 19.50 32.52
CA TYR A 37 13.21 18.26 32.52
C TYR A 37 12.85 17.36 33.71
N GLU A 38 11.68 17.55 34.31
CA GLU A 38 11.14 16.63 35.31
C GLU A 38 10.84 15.26 34.68
N ILE A 39 10.84 14.22 35.52
CA ILE A 39 10.55 12.85 35.09
C ILE A 39 9.17 12.76 34.43
N ALA A 40 8.20 13.52 34.94
CA ALA A 40 6.83 13.55 34.41
C ALA A 40 6.76 14.02 32.96
N ASP A 41 7.52 15.06 32.59
CA ASP A 41 7.59 15.55 31.21
C ASP A 41 8.26 14.53 30.29
N GLY A 42 9.33 13.89 30.77
CA GLY A 42 9.97 12.79 30.05
C GLY A 42 9.02 11.61 29.80
N ASP A 43 8.19 11.24 30.77
CA ASP A 43 7.18 10.19 30.66
C ASP A 43 6.09 10.56 29.63
N ALA A 44 5.65 11.82 29.64
CA ALA A 44 4.70 12.33 28.66
C ALA A 44 5.28 12.30 27.23
N LEU A 45 6.55 12.67 27.06
CA LEU A 45 7.25 12.64 25.78
C LEU A 45 7.46 11.19 25.29
N GLN A 46 7.84 10.27 26.19
CA GLN A 46 7.97 8.85 25.87
C GLN A 46 6.63 8.27 25.41
N THR A 47 5.56 8.51 26.17
CA THR A 47 4.19 8.06 25.83
C THR A 47 3.73 8.60 24.48
N THR A 48 3.99 9.88 24.21
CA THR A 48 3.64 10.51 22.93
C THR A 48 4.41 9.88 21.77
N MET A 49 5.70 9.61 21.96
CA MET A 49 6.53 8.94 20.97
C MET A 49 6.03 7.52 20.68
N ASP A 50 5.75 6.73 21.70
CA ASP A 50 5.27 5.35 21.55
C ASP A 50 3.90 5.32 20.85
N ALA A 51 2.98 6.22 21.23
CA ALA A 51 1.69 6.37 20.56
C ALA A 51 1.85 6.74 19.07
N ALA A 52 2.78 7.63 18.74
CA ALA A 52 3.05 8.00 17.36
C ALA A 52 3.62 6.84 16.54
N GLN A 53 4.51 6.01 17.13
CA GLN A 53 5.05 4.82 16.48
C GLN A 53 3.95 3.79 16.20
N VAL A 54 3.08 3.51 17.18
CA VAL A 54 1.95 2.60 17.02
C VAL A 54 1.00 3.12 15.93
N LYS A 55 0.69 4.41 15.93
CA LYS A 55 -0.16 5.01 14.91
C LYS A 55 0.44 4.86 13.50
N SER A 56 1.74 5.12 13.34
CA SER A 56 2.41 4.96 12.05
C SER A 56 2.30 3.53 11.53
N ALA A 57 2.52 2.54 12.38
CA ALA A 57 2.39 1.12 12.01
C ALA A 57 0.94 0.75 11.63
N GLN A 58 -0.05 1.29 12.35
CA GLN A 58 -1.47 1.12 12.02
C GLN A 58 -1.81 1.74 10.67
N ASP A 59 -1.39 2.97 10.42
CA ASP A 59 -1.64 3.68 9.16
C ASP A 59 -1.00 2.92 7.97
N GLU A 60 0.21 2.40 8.13
CA GLU A 60 0.88 1.56 7.12
C GLU A 60 0.12 0.27 6.84
N ALA A 61 -0.37 -0.40 7.89
CA ALA A 61 -1.19 -1.61 7.76
C ALA A 61 -2.51 -1.32 7.04
N THR A 62 -3.19 -0.22 7.39
CA THR A 62 -4.41 0.23 6.73
C THR A 62 -4.15 0.57 5.26
N ALA A 63 -3.09 1.31 4.95
CA ALA A 63 -2.73 1.65 3.57
C ALA A 63 -2.43 0.39 2.75
N LYS A 64 -1.79 -0.62 3.35
CA LYS A 64 -1.57 -1.91 2.72
C LYS A 64 -2.89 -2.63 2.44
N ALA A 65 -3.80 -2.70 3.42
CA ALA A 65 -5.11 -3.32 3.26
C ALA A 65 -5.92 -2.65 2.13
N SER A 66 -5.94 -1.31 2.08
CA SER A 66 -6.64 -0.58 1.02
C SER A 66 -6.06 -0.86 -0.37
N ARG A 67 -4.74 -1.06 -0.49
CA ARG A 67 -4.12 -1.47 -1.76
C ARG A 67 -4.51 -2.88 -2.16
N ASP A 68 -4.55 -3.80 -1.20
CA ASP A 68 -4.96 -5.17 -1.44
C ASP A 68 -6.45 -5.23 -1.89
N ASP A 69 -7.31 -4.40 -1.30
CA ASP A 69 -8.72 -4.23 -1.73
C ASP A 69 -8.85 -3.62 -3.14
N GLU A 70 -8.04 -2.62 -3.47
CA GLU A 70 -7.99 -2.02 -4.81
C GLU A 70 -7.64 -3.08 -5.87
N VAL A 71 -6.61 -3.87 -5.61
CA VAL A 71 -6.18 -4.95 -6.51
C VAL A 71 -7.29 -5.98 -6.69
N ALA A 72 -7.96 -6.38 -5.60
CA ALA A 72 -9.09 -7.30 -5.68
C ALA A 72 -10.24 -6.74 -6.56
N ALA A 73 -10.57 -5.46 -6.40
CA ALA A 73 -11.59 -4.80 -7.22
C ALA A 73 -11.20 -4.73 -8.71
N GLN A 74 -9.93 -4.46 -9.01
CA GLN A 74 -9.42 -4.46 -10.38
C GLN A 74 -9.58 -5.84 -11.05
N TRP A 75 -9.23 -6.92 -10.33
CA TRP A 75 -9.41 -8.28 -10.84
C TRP A 75 -10.87 -8.65 -11.04
N ALA A 76 -11.74 -8.33 -10.09
CA ALA A 76 -13.17 -8.58 -10.23
C ALA A 76 -13.76 -7.88 -11.47
N PHE A 77 -13.36 -6.63 -11.72
CA PHE A 77 -13.77 -5.90 -12.92
C PHE A 77 -13.17 -6.52 -14.19
N HIS A 78 -11.91 -6.93 -14.17
CA HIS A 78 -11.27 -7.61 -15.30
C HIS A 78 -12.02 -8.89 -15.70
N ASP A 79 -12.31 -9.75 -14.72
CA ASP A 79 -13.03 -11.02 -14.93
C ASP A 79 -14.45 -10.77 -15.46
N PHE A 80 -15.13 -9.75 -14.93
CA PHE A 80 -16.42 -9.33 -15.47
C PHE A 80 -16.32 -8.93 -16.95
N ILE A 81 -15.33 -8.13 -17.33
CA ILE A 81 -15.15 -7.71 -18.73
C ILE A 81 -14.81 -8.89 -19.64
N LEU A 82 -14.00 -9.86 -19.19
CA LEU A 82 -13.74 -11.08 -19.94
C LEU A 82 -15.03 -11.90 -20.15
N GLY A 83 -15.83 -12.05 -19.10
CA GLY A 83 -17.15 -12.69 -19.18
C GLY A 83 -18.08 -11.97 -20.16
N ALA A 84 -18.18 -10.65 -20.05
CA ALA A 84 -19.02 -9.82 -20.92
C ALA A 84 -18.63 -9.93 -22.39
N LYS A 85 -17.32 -9.90 -22.70
CA LYS A 85 -16.80 -10.14 -24.06
C LYS A 85 -17.21 -11.51 -24.61
N THR A 86 -17.16 -12.54 -23.76
CA THR A 86 -17.57 -13.91 -24.13
C THR A 86 -19.07 -13.97 -24.41
N GLN A 87 -19.89 -13.31 -23.60
CA GLN A 87 -21.34 -13.26 -23.79
C GLN A 87 -21.73 -12.49 -25.07
N VAL A 88 -21.10 -11.34 -25.36
CA VAL A 88 -21.35 -10.61 -26.61
C VAL A 88 -20.99 -11.47 -27.82
N LYS A 89 -19.89 -12.23 -27.75
CA LYS A 89 -19.53 -13.17 -28.81
C LYS A 89 -20.55 -14.30 -28.97
N ALA A 90 -21.09 -14.84 -27.88
CA ALA A 90 -22.13 -15.86 -27.93
C ALA A 90 -23.47 -15.34 -28.47
N GLN A 91 -23.85 -14.11 -28.13
CA GLN A 91 -25.13 -13.51 -28.48
C GLN A 91 -25.18 -12.97 -29.91
N PHE A 92 -24.15 -12.21 -30.32
CA PHE A 92 -24.14 -11.53 -31.62
C PHE A 92 -23.37 -12.32 -32.68
N GLY A 93 -22.52 -13.28 -32.27
CA GLY A 93 -21.69 -14.05 -33.17
C GLY A 93 -20.37 -13.37 -33.53
N ASP A 94 -19.40 -14.20 -33.91
CA ASP A 94 -17.98 -13.86 -34.09
C ASP A 94 -17.64 -12.76 -35.12
N SER A 95 -18.56 -12.42 -36.02
CA SER A 95 -18.30 -11.48 -37.13
C SER A 95 -19.04 -10.14 -36.97
N SER A 96 -19.68 -9.91 -35.82
CA SER A 96 -20.62 -8.80 -35.64
C SER A 96 -19.95 -7.50 -35.19
N ASN A 97 -20.62 -6.37 -35.41
CA ASN A 97 -20.09 -5.02 -35.14
C ASN A 97 -19.85 -4.79 -33.64
N GLU A 98 -20.62 -5.46 -32.80
CA GLU A 98 -20.62 -5.40 -31.34
C GLU A 98 -19.32 -5.99 -30.76
N ILE A 99 -18.75 -7.03 -31.38
CA ILE A 99 -17.43 -7.56 -31.01
C ILE A 99 -16.33 -6.54 -31.32
N GLN A 100 -16.42 -5.85 -32.46
CA GLN A 100 -15.48 -4.80 -32.85
C GLN A 100 -15.52 -3.60 -31.91
N ALA A 101 -16.72 -3.20 -31.47
CA ALA A 101 -16.91 -2.12 -30.50
C ALA A 101 -16.26 -2.42 -29.14
N LEU A 102 -16.13 -3.70 -28.76
CA LEU A 102 -15.43 -4.13 -27.54
C LEU A 102 -13.90 -4.27 -27.71
N GLY A 103 -13.35 -3.78 -28.82
CA GLY A 103 -11.93 -3.83 -29.15
C GLY A 103 -11.44 -5.23 -29.57
N LEU A 104 -12.35 -6.15 -29.86
CA LEU A 104 -12.02 -7.48 -30.39
C LEU A 104 -12.12 -7.49 -31.91
N LYS A 105 -11.23 -8.24 -32.57
CA LYS A 105 -11.25 -8.36 -34.03
C LYS A 105 -12.37 -9.30 -34.49
N LYS A 106 -13.13 -8.95 -35.53
CA LYS A 106 -14.16 -9.84 -36.10
C LYS A 106 -13.53 -11.04 -36.78
N LYS A 107 -14.19 -12.19 -36.75
CA LYS A 107 -13.75 -13.41 -37.46
C LYS A 107 -13.58 -13.21 -38.96
N SER A 108 -14.41 -12.38 -39.59
CA SER A 108 -14.27 -12.00 -41.00
C SER A 108 -13.00 -11.21 -41.31
N GLU A 109 -12.39 -10.56 -40.31
CA GLU A 109 -11.15 -9.80 -40.46
C GLU A 109 -9.90 -10.63 -40.14
N TYR A 110 -10.07 -11.81 -39.54
CA TYR A 110 -8.96 -12.74 -39.37
C TYR A 110 -8.54 -13.31 -40.73
N LYS A 111 -7.23 -13.34 -40.97
CA LYS A 111 -6.68 -13.94 -42.19
C LYS A 111 -7.00 -15.43 -42.18
N SER A 112 -7.83 -15.88 -43.12
CA SER A 112 -8.18 -17.29 -43.24
C SER A 112 -6.92 -18.14 -43.40
N PRO A 113 -6.80 -19.28 -42.70
CA PRO A 113 -5.68 -20.18 -42.90
C PRO A 113 -5.67 -20.64 -44.37
N SER A 114 -4.60 -20.30 -45.09
CA SER A 114 -4.39 -20.78 -46.45
C SER A 114 -4.31 -22.30 -46.41
N LYS A 115 -5.27 -22.98 -47.04
CA LYS A 115 -5.18 -24.43 -47.24
C LYS A 115 -3.92 -24.70 -48.07
N LYS A 116 -2.90 -25.32 -47.47
CA LYS A 116 -1.78 -25.87 -48.24
C LYS A 116 -2.39 -26.92 -49.16
N GLN A 117 -2.35 -26.70 -50.48
CA GLN A 117 -2.68 -27.74 -51.42
C GLN A 117 -1.69 -28.90 -51.23
N PRO A 118 -2.15 -30.16 -51.23
CA PRO A 118 -1.23 -31.29 -51.21
C PRO A 118 -0.40 -31.24 -52.51
N THR A 119 0.93 -31.20 -52.35
CA THR A 119 1.89 -31.27 -53.44
C THR A 119 1.75 -32.63 -54.15
N PRO A 120 1.71 -32.69 -55.49
CA PRO A 120 1.60 -33.92 -56.27
C PRO A 120 2.84 -34.81 -56.18
#